data_AF-A0A847XJN2-F1
#
_entry.id   AF-A0A847XJN2-F1
#
_cell.length_a   1.000
_cell.length_b   1.000
_cell.length_c   1.000
_cell.angle_alpha   90.00
_cell.angle_beta   90.00
_cell.angle_gamma   90.00
#
_symmetry.space_group_name_H-M   'P 1'
#
loop_
_entity.id
_entity.type
_entity.pdbx_description
1 polymer ?
#
loop_
_entity_poly.entity_id
_entity_poly.type
_entity_poly.pdbx_seq_one_letter_code
_entity_poly.pdbx_strand_id
1 'polypeptide(L)'
;MTAIIEARNWLESAKKERNSQGILNSLTNLENTLYKGKLTFGDINTGPREIRRLKEKAYKMECNHWLLTSKRNNNLEAIQKYEAYRKKGGFSYKETGTSQTEIKIRKIIAKIF
;
A
#
# COMPACT_ATOMS: atom_id res chain seq x y z
N MET A 1 -23.92 17.49 4.26
CA MET A 1 -23.50 16.31 3.46
C MET A 1 -23.64 15.08 4.34
N THR A 2 -24.30 14.00 3.90
CA THR A 2 -24.49 12.81 4.76
C THR A 2 -23.21 11.98 4.83
N ALA A 3 -22.96 11.30 5.95
CA ALA A 3 -21.75 10.47 6.14
C ALA A 3 -21.59 9.38 5.05
N ILE A 4 -22.71 8.89 4.50
CA ILE A 4 -22.72 7.94 3.37
C ILE A 4 -22.12 8.57 2.11
N ILE A 5 -22.50 9.82 1.78
CA ILE A 5 -21.97 10.53 0.60
C ILE A 5 -20.48 10.78 0.76
N GLU A 6 -20.05 11.23 1.94
CA GLU A 6 -18.63 11.47 2.23
C GLU A 6 -17.80 10.18 2.12
N ALA A 7 -18.28 9.08 2.71
CA ALA A 7 -17.61 7.78 2.59
C ALA A 7 -17.51 7.31 1.13
N ARG A 8 -18.57 7.46 0.33
CA ARG A 8 -18.52 7.15 -1.11
C ARG A 8 -17.49 8.00 -1.85
N ASN A 9 -17.38 9.29 -1.53
CA ASN A 9 -16.37 10.17 -2.12
C ASN A 9 -14.95 9.69 -1.80
N TRP A 10 -14.67 9.30 -0.55
CA TRP A 10 -13.36 8.75 -0.17
C TRP A 10 -13.04 7.43 -0.90
N LEU A 11 -14.02 6.55 -1.06
CA LEU A 11 -13.85 5.32 -1.85
C LEU A 11 -13.54 5.63 -3.32
N GLU A 12 -14.27 6.56 -3.94
CA GLU A 12 -14.04 6.95 -5.33
C GLU A 12 -12.69 7.65 -5.53
N SER A 13 -12.26 8.48 -4.57
CA SER A 13 -10.91 9.04 -4.56
C SER A 13 -9.86 7.93 -4.53
N ALA A 14 -9.97 6.96 -3.61
CA ALA A 14 -9.03 5.85 -3.52
C ALA A 14 -8.93 5.03 -4.83
N LYS A 15 -10.03 4.90 -5.60
CA LYS A 15 -10.03 4.23 -6.91
C LYS A 15 -9.30 5.02 -7.99
N LYS A 16 -9.47 6.34 -8.01
CA LYS A 16 -8.92 7.26 -9.02
C LYS A 16 -7.45 7.61 -8.78
N GLU A 17 -7.00 7.54 -7.53
CA GLU A 17 -5.63 7.86 -7.16
C GLU A 17 -4.60 6.98 -7.89
N ARG A 18 -3.53 7.64 -8.34
CA ARG A 18 -2.44 7.03 -9.12
C ARG A 18 -1.17 6.80 -8.31
N ASN A 19 -1.11 7.34 -7.10
CA ASN A 19 0.01 7.18 -6.18
C ASN A 19 -0.45 6.45 -4.92
N SER A 20 0.46 5.69 -4.33
CA SER A 20 0.25 4.89 -3.12
C SER A 20 -0.30 5.71 -1.95
N GLN A 21 0.30 6.86 -1.67
CA GLN A 21 -0.07 7.69 -0.52
C GLN A 21 -1.49 8.24 -0.64
N GLY A 22 -1.90 8.70 -1.82
CA GLY A 22 -3.26 9.16 -2.11
C GLY A 22 -4.29 8.07 -1.90
N ILE A 23 -3.99 6.84 -2.36
CA ILE A 23 -4.85 5.67 -2.11
C ILE A 23 -4.96 5.40 -0.60
N LEU A 24 -3.84 5.27 0.12
CA LEU A 24 -3.83 4.95 1.55
C LEU A 24 -4.50 6.03 2.41
N ASN A 25 -4.28 7.31 2.10
CA ASN A 25 -4.93 8.43 2.77
C ASN A 25 -6.44 8.41 2.55
N SER A 26 -6.88 8.22 1.31
CA SER A 26 -8.30 8.13 0.98
C SER A 26 -8.98 6.94 1.67
N LEU A 27 -8.31 5.79 1.74
CA LEU A 27 -8.82 4.62 2.48
C LEU A 27 -8.86 4.84 3.99
N THR A 28 -7.87 5.54 4.55
CA THR A 28 -7.85 5.88 5.99
C THR A 28 -9.00 6.83 6.32
N ASN A 29 -9.24 7.83 5.48
CA ASN A 29 -10.37 8.74 5.65
C ASN A 29 -11.71 8.02 5.50
N LEU A 30 -11.83 7.13 4.51
CA LEU A 30 -12.99 6.25 4.36
C LEU A 30 -13.28 5.46 5.65
N GLU A 31 -12.29 4.77 6.20
CA GLU A 31 -12.43 3.98 7.43
C GLU A 31 -12.86 4.85 8.63
N ASN A 32 -12.29 6.05 8.75
CA ASN A 32 -12.66 7.02 9.78
C ASN A 32 -14.11 7.52 9.62
N THR A 33 -14.55 7.84 8.40
CA THR A 33 -15.91 8.29 8.12
C THR A 33 -16.93 7.18 8.39
N LEU A 34 -16.62 5.94 8.01
CA LEU A 34 -17.46 4.78 8.32
C LEU A 34 -17.59 4.58 9.83
N TYR A 35 -16.47 4.64 10.56
CA TYR A 35 -16.46 4.50 12.02
C TYR A 35 -17.31 5.59 12.70
N LYS A 36 -17.08 6.86 12.37
CA LYS A 36 -17.82 7.99 12.94
C LYS A 36 -19.31 7.94 12.62
N GLY A 37 -19.64 7.52 11.40
CA GLY A 37 -21.03 7.38 10.94
C GLY A 37 -21.73 6.11 11.42
N LYS A 38 -21.02 5.20 12.12
CA LYS A 38 -21.50 3.84 12.45
C LYS A 38 -22.00 3.09 11.21
N LEU A 39 -21.31 3.28 10.09
CA LEU A 39 -21.59 2.68 8.79
C LEU A 39 -20.70 1.47 8.54
N THR A 40 -21.16 0.60 7.66
CA THR A 40 -20.45 -0.55 7.13
C THR A 40 -20.04 -0.31 5.68
N PHE A 41 -19.15 -1.14 5.15
CA PHE A 41 -18.84 -1.13 3.72
C PHE A 41 -20.08 -1.43 2.85
N GLY A 42 -21.04 -2.21 3.36
CA GLY A 42 -22.29 -2.50 2.67
C GLY A 42 -23.13 -1.25 2.40
N ASP A 43 -23.15 -0.29 3.33
CA ASP A 43 -23.94 0.94 3.21
C ASP A 43 -23.48 1.84 2.04
N ILE A 44 -22.22 1.68 1.62
CA ILE A 44 -21.64 2.39 0.48
C ILE A 44 -21.46 1.51 -0.75
N ASN A 45 -22.15 0.36 -0.81
CA ASN A 45 -22.10 -0.60 -1.91
C ASN A 45 -20.69 -1.11 -2.25
N THR A 46 -19.84 -1.30 -1.24
CA THR A 46 -18.52 -1.94 -1.38
C THR A 46 -18.37 -3.12 -0.44
N GLY A 47 -17.28 -3.86 -0.58
CA GLY A 47 -16.95 -4.99 0.29
C GLY A 47 -15.51 -4.93 0.78
N PRO A 48 -15.19 -5.61 1.89
CA PRO A 48 -13.85 -5.65 2.45
C PRO A 48 -12.80 -6.16 1.45
N ARG A 49 -13.21 -7.00 0.48
CA ARG A 49 -12.32 -7.49 -0.60
C ARG A 49 -11.86 -6.36 -1.54
N GLU A 50 -12.72 -5.40 -1.85
CA GLU A 50 -12.36 -4.26 -2.70
C GLU A 50 -11.39 -3.33 -1.99
N ILE A 51 -11.66 -3.03 -0.72
CA ILE A 51 -10.76 -2.24 0.14
C ILE A 51 -9.38 -2.91 0.25
N ARG A 52 -9.36 -4.23 0.48
CA ARG A 52 -8.12 -5.00 0.50
C ARG A 52 -7.35 -4.89 -0.82
N ARG A 53 -8.03 -5.02 -1.97
CA ARG A 53 -7.39 -4.86 -3.29
C ARG A 53 -6.78 -3.47 -3.49
N LEU A 54 -7.45 -2.41 -3.01
CA LEU A 54 -6.92 -1.04 -3.09
C LEU A 54 -5.68 -0.86 -2.19
N LYS A 55 -5.69 -1.41 -0.97
CA LYS A 55 -4.50 -1.44 -0.09
C LYS A 55 -3.35 -2.22 -0.72
N GLU A 56 -3.63 -3.40 -1.27
CA GLU A 56 -2.65 -4.22 -1.98
C GLU A 56 -2.03 -3.46 -3.17
N LYS A 57 -2.85 -2.80 -4.00
CA LYS A 57 -2.37 -1.94 -5.10
C LYS A 57 -1.39 -0.89 -4.59
N ALA A 58 -1.74 -0.16 -3.53
CA ALA A 58 -0.89 0.89 -2.96
C ALA A 58 0.42 0.32 -2.40
N TYR A 59 0.37 -0.78 -1.64
CA TYR A 59 1.58 -1.42 -1.11
C TYR A 59 2.48 -1.99 -2.20
N LYS A 60 1.91 -2.49 -3.29
CA LYS A 60 2.70 -2.97 -4.43
C LYS A 60 3.44 -1.83 -5.15
N MET A 61 2.81 -0.66 -5.26
CA MET A 61 3.47 0.57 -5.75
C MET A 61 4.66 0.96 -4.87
N GLU A 62 4.47 0.97 -3.54
CA GLU A 62 5.56 1.23 -2.58
C GLU A 62 6.68 0.20 -2.69
N CYS A 63 6.34 -1.10 -2.77
CA CYS A 63 7.34 -2.16 -2.95
C CYS A 63 8.20 -1.90 -4.19
N ASN A 64 7.57 -1.58 -5.32
CA ASN A 64 8.29 -1.29 -6.56
C ASN A 64 9.20 -0.06 -6.42
N HIS A 65 8.70 1.02 -5.81
CA HIS A 65 9.47 2.23 -5.57
C HIS A 65 10.73 1.95 -4.73
N TRP A 66 10.56 1.36 -3.54
CA TRP A 66 11.66 1.11 -2.62
C TRP A 66 12.64 0.06 -3.13
N LEU A 67 12.14 -0.96 -3.85
CA LEU A 67 13.00 -1.91 -4.52
C LEU A 67 13.87 -1.21 -5.56
N LEU A 68 13.31 -0.38 -6.45
CA LEU A 68 14.08 0.39 -7.43
C LEU A 68 15.09 1.33 -6.79
N THR A 69 14.70 2.06 -5.74
CA THR A 69 15.59 2.93 -4.97
C THR A 69 16.75 2.14 -4.37
N SER A 70 16.49 0.96 -3.81
CA SER A 70 17.56 0.08 -3.31
C SER A 70 18.51 -0.39 -4.41
N LYS A 71 18.01 -0.59 -5.65
CA LYS A 71 18.86 -1.00 -6.78
C LYS A 71 19.80 0.10 -7.25
N ARG A 72 19.34 1.36 -7.21
CA ARG A 72 20.11 2.51 -7.68
C ARG A 72 21.16 2.96 -6.68
N ASN A 73 20.81 2.95 -5.40
CA ASN A 73 21.61 3.64 -4.37
C ASN A 73 22.27 2.68 -3.38
N ASN A 74 22.14 1.36 -3.56
CA ASN A 74 22.58 0.35 -2.58
C ASN A 74 22.17 0.71 -1.14
N ASN A 75 20.96 1.24 -0.97
CA ASN A 75 20.55 1.85 0.29
C ASN A 75 19.82 0.84 1.20
N LEU A 76 20.33 0.64 2.42
CA LEU A 76 19.77 -0.30 3.39
C LEU A 76 18.36 0.10 3.89
N GLU A 77 18.12 1.39 4.11
CA GLU A 77 16.81 1.92 4.50
C GLU A 77 15.76 1.64 3.42
N ALA A 78 16.12 1.78 2.14
CA ALA A 78 15.23 1.44 1.04
C ALA A 78 14.86 -0.06 1.05
N ILE A 79 15.81 -0.95 1.36
CA ILE A 79 15.54 -2.39 1.50
C ILE A 79 14.60 -2.65 2.69
N GLN A 80 14.80 -1.95 3.81
CA GLN A 80 13.93 -2.07 5.00
C GLN A 80 12.50 -1.60 4.70
N LYS A 81 12.35 -0.47 4.01
CA LYS A 81 11.04 0.04 3.58
C LYS A 81 10.34 -0.92 2.62
N TYR A 82 11.06 -1.46 1.63
CA TYR A 82 10.54 -2.51 0.75
C TYR A 82 10.00 -3.71 1.55
N GLU A 83 10.77 -4.25 2.50
CA GLU A 83 10.34 -5.38 3.33
C GLU A 83 9.12 -5.06 4.20
N ALA A 84 9.06 -3.84 4.74
CA ALA A 84 7.93 -3.39 5.55
C ALA A 84 6.64 -3.34 4.71
N TYR A 85 6.67 -2.75 3.52
CA TYR A 85 5.51 -2.70 2.63
C TYR A 85 5.12 -4.06 2.06
N ARG A 86 6.11 -4.91 1.74
CA ARG A 86 5.87 -6.29 1.31
C ARG A 86 5.10 -7.07 2.37
N LYS A 87 5.51 -6.96 3.64
CA LYS A 87 4.82 -7.60 4.77
C LYS A 87 3.43 -7.03 5.00
N LYS A 88 3.27 -5.70 4.99
CA LYS A 88 1.95 -5.04 5.14
C LYS A 88 0.96 -5.45 4.04
N GLY A 89 1.45 -5.60 2.82
CA GLY A 89 0.66 -6.09 1.68
C GLY A 89 0.47 -7.60 1.62
N GLY A 90 1.12 -8.37 2.51
CA GLY A 90 1.04 -9.84 2.50
C GLY A 90 1.66 -10.49 1.26
N PHE A 91 2.60 -9.82 0.59
CA PHE A 91 3.18 -10.31 -0.66
C PHE A 91 4.35 -11.27 -0.44
N SER A 92 4.44 -12.29 -1.28
CA SER A 92 5.68 -13.01 -1.52
C SER A 92 6.71 -12.12 -2.25
N TYR A 93 7.98 -12.48 -2.18
CA TYR A 93 9.02 -11.79 -2.96
C TYR A 93 8.73 -11.82 -4.47
N LYS A 94 8.21 -12.96 -4.97
CA LYS A 94 7.86 -13.16 -6.38
C LYS A 94 6.79 -12.19 -6.85
N GLU A 95 5.76 -11.93 -6.04
CA GLU A 95 4.68 -11.00 -6.40
C GLU A 95 5.14 -9.55 -6.53
N THR A 96 6.26 -9.21 -5.89
CA THR A 96 6.92 -7.89 -5.98
C THR A 96 8.09 -7.86 -6.96
N GLY A 97 8.28 -8.91 -7.77
CA GLY A 97 9.30 -8.94 -8.82
C GLY A 97 10.74 -9.13 -8.32
N THR A 98 10.94 -9.85 -7.20
CA THR A 98 12.27 -10.17 -6.68
C THR A 98 12.31 -11.56 -6.05
N SER A 99 13.45 -11.92 -5.45
CA SER A 99 13.66 -13.17 -4.71
C SER A 99 14.28 -12.91 -3.34
N GLN A 100 14.11 -13.85 -2.42
CA GLN A 100 14.77 -13.78 -1.12
C GLN A 100 16.30 -13.70 -1.26
N THR A 101 16.88 -14.42 -2.23
CA THR A 101 18.31 -14.40 -2.54
C THR A 101 18.77 -13.02 -3.01
N GLU A 102 18.03 -12.38 -3.93
CA GLU A 102 18.36 -11.02 -4.38
C GLU A 102 18.34 -10.03 -3.21
N ILE A 103 17.34 -10.10 -2.33
CA ILE A 103 17.25 -9.23 -1.15
C ILE A 103 18.40 -9.48 -0.18
N LYS A 104 18.83 -10.74 0.04
CA LYS A 104 20.00 -11.05 0.86
C LYS A 104 21.28 -10.43 0.28
N ILE A 105 21.51 -10.58 -1.02
CA ILE A 105 22.67 -9.99 -1.72
C ILE A 105 22.65 -8.47 -1.57
N ARG A 106 21.49 -7.82 -1.81
CA ARG A 106 21.36 -6.37 -1.65
C ARG A 106 21.67 -5.89 -0.24
N LYS A 107 21.23 -6.61 0.80
CA LYS A 107 21.56 -6.28 2.19
C LYS A 107 23.05 -6.38 2.50
N ILE A 108 23.78 -7.26 1.82
CA ILE A 108 25.24 -7.36 1.96
C ILE A 108 25.90 -6.17 1.26
N ILE A 109 25.53 -5.90 0.00
CA ILE A 109 26.08 -4.78 -0.77
C ILE A 109 25.84 -3.44 -0.04
N ALA A 110 24.62 -3.21 0.47
CA ALA A 110 24.23 -2.00 1.18
C ALA A 110 24.91 -1.78 2.54
N LYS A 111 25.73 -2.73 3.01
CA LYS A 111 26.56 -2.58 4.22
C LYS A 111 28.01 -2.27 3.90
N ILE A 112 28.42 -2.48 2.65
CA ILE A 112 29.80 -2.25 2.18
C ILE A 112 29.97 -0.78 1.74
N PHE A 113 28.89 -0.18 1.24
CA PHE A 113 28.79 1.23 0.86
C PHE A 113 28.01 2.00 1.93
#